data_AF-A0A6P7U077-F1
#
_entry.id   AF-A0A6P7U077-F1
#
_cell.length_a   1.000
_cell.length_b   1.000
_cell.length_c   1.000
_cell.angle_alpha   90.00
_cell.angle_beta   90.00
_cell.angle_gamma   90.00
#
_symmetry.space_group_name_H-M   'P 1'
#
loop_
_entity.id
_entity.type
_entity.pdbx_description
1 polymer ?
#
loop_
_entity_poly.entity_id
_entity_poly.type
_entity_poly.pdbx_seq_one_letter_code
_entity_poly.pdbx_strand_id
1 'polypeptide(L)'
;MLNFNYVMETTVKIINSIRAKPLQRRLFRLFLEQVDAIYGDLPLHCDIRWLSKGLILSRFRELLSYIKEFSKENNKNWHFLENPDWLINLAFLTDITSKLNELNLELQGKNRYIIDMISSINAFIMKLELWISQIRKENFTHFPNIEDEFTKQLVNKNHYVNEFAMVLEKIMNEFNNRFSDFKKITILCSFFVSPFMDVDIENISEEFSKIFDVDRRKSQIEIINLKNDITLKLHSNVNMWKFMSQEKYPILIDSYQRILSCFGSTYLFETSFSSMKMIKSQYRTRLTDDHLGDCMRIAISLYEPEFEIIASELQCQKSH
;
A
#
# COMPACT_ATOMS: atom_id res chain seq x y z
N MET A 1 17.02 -0.49 -12.04
CA MET A 1 15.95 -1.22 -12.76
C MET A 1 16.19 -2.71 -12.56
N LEU A 2 15.18 -3.46 -12.12
CA LEU A 2 15.31 -4.89 -11.81
C LEU A 2 15.60 -5.69 -13.10
N ASN A 3 16.43 -6.74 -13.02
CA ASN A 3 16.83 -7.59 -14.15
C ASN A 3 15.68 -8.43 -14.77
N PHE A 4 14.43 -8.19 -14.35
CA PHE A 4 13.25 -8.98 -14.72
C PHE A 4 12.33 -8.29 -15.73
N ASN A 5 12.77 -7.19 -16.35
CA ASN A 5 11.99 -6.50 -17.39
C ASN A 5 11.57 -7.47 -18.51
N TYR A 6 12.47 -8.38 -18.92
CA TYR A 6 12.17 -9.35 -19.96
C TYR A 6 11.03 -10.30 -19.57
N VAL A 7 10.91 -10.69 -18.29
CA VAL A 7 9.80 -11.53 -17.79
C VAL A 7 8.48 -10.77 -17.88
N MET A 8 8.48 -9.53 -17.39
CA MET A 8 7.28 -8.69 -17.40
C MET A 8 6.83 -8.37 -18.84
N GLU A 9 7.75 -7.96 -19.71
CA GLU A 9 7.45 -7.66 -21.11
C GLU A 9 6.90 -8.89 -21.85
N THR A 10 7.49 -10.06 -21.62
CA THR A 10 7.03 -11.31 -22.24
C THR A 10 5.64 -11.68 -21.73
N THR A 11 5.41 -11.58 -20.42
CA THR A 11 4.09 -11.80 -19.81
C THR A 11 3.03 -10.88 -20.41
N VAL A 12 3.31 -9.58 -20.49
CA VAL A 12 2.40 -8.59 -21.09
C VAL A 12 2.15 -8.88 -22.57
N LYS A 13 3.18 -9.25 -23.34
CA LYS A 13 3.04 -9.63 -24.76
C LYS A 13 2.10 -10.83 -24.94
N ILE A 14 2.27 -11.88 -24.13
CA ILE A 14 1.42 -13.07 -24.20
C ILE A 14 -0.03 -12.71 -23.85
N ILE A 15 -0.24 -12.00 -22.75
CA ILE A 15 -1.56 -11.53 -22.32
C ILE A 15 -2.21 -10.70 -23.42
N ASN A 16 -1.52 -9.70 -23.97
CA ASN A 16 -2.05 -8.87 -25.04
C ASN A 16 -2.40 -9.68 -26.29
N SER A 17 -1.63 -10.73 -26.61
CA SER A 17 -1.93 -11.59 -27.76
C SER A 17 -3.25 -12.37 -27.63
N ILE A 18 -3.69 -12.64 -26.39
CA ILE A 18 -4.97 -13.29 -26.04
C ILE A 18 -6.06 -12.23 -25.88
N ARG A 19 -5.75 -11.16 -25.13
CA ARG A 19 -6.70 -10.16 -24.64
C ARG A 19 -7.07 -9.07 -25.63
N ALA A 20 -6.17 -8.68 -26.53
CA ALA A 20 -6.38 -7.56 -27.44
C ALA A 20 -7.31 -7.91 -28.60
N LYS A 21 -7.41 -9.20 -28.97
CA LYS A 21 -8.29 -9.67 -30.05
C LYS A 21 -9.59 -10.23 -29.46
N PRO A 22 -10.78 -9.66 -29.77
CA PRO A 22 -12.05 -10.07 -29.17
C PRO A 22 -12.36 -11.56 -29.31
N LEU A 23 -12.09 -12.13 -30.49
CA LEU A 23 -12.29 -13.56 -30.75
C LEU A 23 -11.40 -14.44 -29.88
N GLN A 24 -10.10 -14.11 -29.78
CA GLN A 24 -9.13 -14.87 -29.00
C GLN A 24 -9.47 -14.84 -27.51
N ARG A 25 -9.87 -13.67 -26.99
CA ARG A 25 -10.36 -13.55 -25.62
C ARG A 25 -11.57 -14.44 -25.40
N ARG A 26 -12.57 -14.41 -26.30
CA ARG A 26 -13.78 -15.25 -26.16
C ARG A 26 -13.44 -16.73 -26.16
N LEU A 27 -12.58 -17.18 -27.08
CA LEU A 27 -12.13 -18.57 -27.15
C LEU A 27 -11.40 -18.99 -25.88
N PHE A 28 -10.49 -18.14 -25.38
CA PHE A 28 -9.76 -18.42 -24.14
C PHE A 28 -10.69 -18.49 -22.93
N ARG A 29 -11.70 -17.63 -22.83
CA ARG A 29 -12.70 -17.69 -21.74
C ARG A 29 -13.51 -18.99 -21.79
N LEU A 30 -13.97 -19.39 -22.98
CA LEU A 30 -14.69 -20.66 -23.16
C LEU A 30 -13.81 -21.86 -22.79
N PHE A 31 -12.53 -21.83 -23.16
CA PHE A 31 -11.56 -22.85 -22.77
C PHE A 31 -11.41 -22.94 -21.25
N LEU A 32 -11.24 -21.80 -20.57
CA LEU A 32 -11.15 -21.73 -19.10
C LEU A 32 -12.43 -22.21 -18.40
N GLU A 33 -13.60 -21.93 -18.97
CA GLU A 33 -14.89 -22.43 -18.46
C GLU A 33 -15.01 -23.95 -18.63
N GLN A 34 -14.48 -24.52 -19.72
CA GLN A 34 -14.50 -25.97 -19.96
C GLN A 34 -13.61 -26.75 -19.00
N VAL A 35 -12.47 -26.17 -18.60
CA VAL A 35 -11.51 -26.80 -17.68
C VAL A 35 -11.75 -26.45 -16.21
N ASP A 36 -12.86 -25.76 -15.91
CA ASP A 36 -13.24 -25.27 -14.57
C ASP A 36 -12.09 -24.52 -13.86
N ALA A 37 -11.42 -23.63 -14.59
CA ALA A 37 -10.27 -22.89 -14.07
C ALA A 37 -10.68 -21.88 -12.99
N ILE A 38 -9.82 -21.70 -11.98
CA ILE A 38 -10.02 -20.78 -10.85
C ILE A 38 -10.38 -19.35 -11.32
N TYR A 39 -9.80 -18.90 -12.43
CA TYR A 39 -10.07 -17.60 -13.02
C TYR A 39 -10.63 -17.75 -14.44
N GLY A 40 -11.72 -17.05 -14.73
CA GLY A 40 -12.36 -17.09 -16.05
C GLY A 40 -11.82 -16.10 -17.10
N ASP A 41 -10.81 -15.27 -16.79
CA ASP A 41 -10.18 -14.34 -17.75
C ASP A 41 -8.86 -13.75 -17.21
N LEU A 42 -7.96 -13.34 -18.12
CA LEU A 42 -6.74 -12.59 -17.78
C LEU A 42 -7.01 -11.09 -17.61
N PRO A 43 -6.29 -10.38 -16.71
CA PRO A 43 -6.42 -8.94 -16.61
C PRO A 43 -5.68 -8.29 -17.78
N LEU A 44 -6.23 -7.21 -18.34
CA LEU A 44 -5.47 -6.40 -19.30
C LEU A 44 -4.45 -5.54 -18.53
N HIS A 45 -3.22 -5.46 -19.03
CA HIS A 45 -2.21 -4.58 -18.46
C HIS A 45 -2.54 -3.11 -18.74
N CYS A 46 -2.50 -2.28 -17.70
CA CYS A 46 -2.52 -0.83 -17.81
C CYS A 46 -1.36 -0.25 -17.00
N ASP A 47 -0.40 0.38 -17.68
CA ASP A 47 0.84 0.92 -17.10
C ASP A 47 0.61 1.87 -15.91
N ILE A 48 -0.55 2.54 -15.89
CA ILE A 48 -0.89 3.61 -14.95
C ILE A 48 -1.13 3.09 -13.52
N ARG A 49 -1.43 1.80 -13.33
CA ARG A 49 -1.74 1.23 -11.99
C ARG A 49 -0.74 0.15 -11.65
N TRP A 50 0.22 0.44 -10.79
CA TRP A 50 1.23 -0.52 -10.40
C TRP A 50 0.65 -1.77 -9.71
N LEU A 51 -0.45 -1.64 -8.95
CA LEU A 51 -1.21 -2.76 -8.36
C LEU A 51 -1.66 -3.78 -9.43
N SER A 52 -1.82 -3.33 -10.68
CA SER A 52 -2.17 -4.21 -11.79
C SER A 52 -1.05 -5.19 -12.13
N LYS A 53 0.23 -4.84 -11.92
CA LYS A 53 1.36 -5.70 -12.28
C LYS A 53 1.41 -6.95 -11.40
N GLY A 54 1.21 -6.79 -10.09
CA GLY A 54 1.13 -7.92 -9.15
C GLY A 54 -0.04 -8.85 -9.46
N LEU A 55 -1.23 -8.27 -9.68
CA LEU A 55 -2.42 -9.04 -10.08
C LEU A 55 -2.22 -9.80 -11.39
N ILE A 56 -1.55 -9.16 -12.36
CA ILE A 56 -1.27 -9.75 -13.67
C ILE A 56 -0.33 -10.93 -13.56
N LEU A 57 0.77 -10.79 -12.83
CA LEU A 57 1.75 -11.87 -12.64
C LEU A 57 1.11 -13.05 -11.91
N SER A 58 0.40 -12.79 -10.81
CA SER A 58 -0.32 -13.83 -10.06
C SER A 58 -1.33 -14.56 -10.94
N ARG A 59 -2.21 -13.85 -11.66
CA ARG A 59 -3.21 -14.51 -12.51
C ARG A 59 -2.59 -15.24 -13.70
N PHE A 60 -1.53 -14.68 -14.29
CA PHE A 60 -0.82 -15.31 -15.38
C PHE A 60 -0.17 -16.63 -14.94
N ARG A 61 0.43 -16.65 -13.74
CA ARG A 61 1.04 -17.84 -13.15
C ARG A 61 0.03 -18.94 -12.85
N GLU A 62 -1.10 -18.58 -12.24
CA GLU A 62 -2.21 -19.51 -11.94
C GLU A 62 -2.79 -20.14 -13.22
N LEU A 63 -2.85 -19.37 -14.31
CA LEU A 63 -3.37 -19.85 -15.59
C LEU A 63 -2.27 -20.39 -16.52
N LEU A 64 -1.03 -20.56 -16.06
CA LEU A 64 0.13 -20.82 -16.91
C LEU A 64 -0.01 -22.09 -17.74
N SER A 65 -0.48 -23.20 -17.15
CA SER A 65 -0.71 -24.47 -17.85
C SER A 65 -1.73 -24.30 -18.98
N TYR A 66 -2.86 -23.64 -18.69
CA TYR A 66 -3.92 -23.36 -19.66
C TYR A 66 -3.44 -22.41 -20.78
N ILE A 67 -2.60 -21.43 -20.44
CA ILE A 67 -1.99 -20.52 -21.42
C ILE A 67 -1.06 -21.30 -22.36
N LYS A 68 -0.28 -22.25 -21.84
CA LYS A 68 0.59 -23.13 -22.66
C LYS A 68 -0.26 -23.96 -23.63
N GLU A 69 -1.31 -24.62 -23.13
CA GLU A 69 -2.19 -25.47 -23.92
C GLU A 69 -2.92 -24.68 -25.02
N PHE A 70 -3.57 -23.58 -24.63
CA PHE A 70 -4.26 -22.69 -25.57
C PHE A 70 -3.31 -22.12 -26.64
N SER A 71 -2.06 -21.82 -26.28
CA SER A 71 -1.07 -21.33 -27.24
C SER A 71 -0.68 -22.38 -28.27
N LYS A 72 -0.55 -23.66 -27.85
CA LYS A 72 -0.27 -24.79 -28.73
C LYS A 72 -1.40 -25.02 -29.73
N GLU A 73 -2.66 -24.99 -29.28
CA GLU A 73 -3.85 -25.13 -30.15
C GLU A 73 -3.96 -24.01 -31.20
N ASN A 74 -3.48 -22.81 -30.88
CA ASN A 74 -3.51 -21.66 -31.77
C ASN A 74 -2.22 -21.52 -32.62
N ASN A 75 -1.37 -22.55 -32.69
CA ASN A 75 -0.07 -22.54 -33.40
C ASN A 75 0.84 -21.35 -33.01
N LYS A 76 0.75 -20.89 -31.76
CA LYS A 76 1.63 -19.86 -31.19
C LYS A 76 2.65 -20.52 -30.28
N ASN A 77 3.90 -20.59 -30.73
CA ASN A 77 4.99 -21.13 -29.93
C ASN A 77 5.67 -20.03 -29.12
N TRP A 78 5.37 -19.98 -27.83
CA TRP A 78 6.08 -19.14 -26.86
C TRP A 78 7.19 -19.96 -26.20
N HIS A 79 8.38 -20.01 -26.82
CA HIS A 79 9.52 -20.80 -26.31
C HIS A 79 9.88 -20.49 -24.85
N PHE A 80 9.66 -19.25 -24.40
CA PHE A 80 9.88 -18.82 -23.01
C PHE A 80 9.03 -19.58 -22.00
N LEU A 81 7.83 -20.02 -22.38
CA LEU A 81 6.95 -20.77 -21.48
C LEU A 81 7.50 -22.16 -21.15
N GLU A 82 8.40 -22.70 -21.96
CA GLU A 82 9.08 -23.98 -21.70
C GLU A 82 10.52 -23.79 -21.19
N ASN A 83 10.98 -22.55 -20.98
CA ASN A 83 12.32 -22.26 -20.50
C ASN A 83 12.35 -22.25 -18.95
N PRO A 84 13.13 -23.15 -18.30
CA PRO A 84 13.18 -23.23 -16.84
C PRO A 84 13.64 -21.93 -16.16
N ASP A 85 14.66 -21.26 -16.69
CA ASP A 85 15.16 -19.99 -16.14
C ASP A 85 14.06 -18.92 -16.14
N TRP A 86 13.32 -18.82 -17.25
CA TRP A 86 12.23 -17.85 -17.37
C TRP A 86 11.10 -18.15 -16.38
N LEU A 87 10.75 -19.42 -16.20
CA LEU A 87 9.69 -19.85 -15.29
C LEU A 87 10.05 -19.62 -13.81
N ILE A 88 11.29 -19.88 -13.43
CA ILE A 88 11.82 -19.61 -12.09
C ILE A 88 11.85 -18.09 -11.81
N ASN A 89 12.25 -17.30 -12.80
CA ASN A 89 12.27 -15.85 -12.70
C ASN A 89 10.84 -15.25 -12.68
N LEU A 90 9.89 -15.84 -13.40
CA LEU A 90 8.45 -15.52 -13.26
C LEU A 90 7.94 -15.84 -11.85
N ALA A 91 8.33 -16.98 -11.29
CA ALA A 91 7.95 -17.38 -9.94
C ALA A 91 8.41 -16.35 -8.90
N PHE A 92 9.70 -16.01 -8.93
CA PHE A 92 10.29 -15.00 -8.04
C PHE A 92 9.62 -13.64 -8.20
N LEU A 93 9.44 -13.18 -9.45
CA LEU A 93 8.81 -11.89 -9.72
C LEU A 93 7.37 -11.84 -9.21
N THR A 94 6.63 -12.95 -9.32
CA THR A 94 5.26 -13.08 -8.81
C THR A 94 5.24 -12.96 -7.28
N ASP A 95 6.09 -13.70 -6.58
CA ASP A 95 6.16 -13.69 -5.11
C ASP A 95 6.56 -12.31 -4.56
N ILE A 96 7.62 -11.69 -5.09
CA ILE A 96 8.08 -10.39 -4.58
C ILE A 96 7.09 -9.28 -4.91
N THR A 97 6.45 -9.32 -6.07
CA THR A 97 5.44 -8.32 -6.43
C THR A 97 4.20 -8.49 -5.55
N SER A 98 3.80 -9.72 -5.20
CA SER A 98 2.71 -9.96 -4.27
C SER A 98 2.98 -9.36 -2.89
N LYS A 99 4.20 -9.55 -2.36
CA LYS A 99 4.63 -8.97 -1.07
C LYS A 99 4.62 -7.43 -1.07
N LEU A 100 5.09 -6.81 -2.16
CA LEU A 100 5.03 -5.36 -2.33
C LEU A 100 3.57 -4.87 -2.43
N ASN A 101 2.70 -5.65 -3.07
CA ASN A 101 1.28 -5.35 -3.21
C ASN A 101 0.56 -5.41 -1.86
N GLU A 102 0.84 -6.42 -1.04
CA GLU A 102 0.33 -6.52 0.34
C GLU A 102 0.72 -5.31 1.17
N LEU A 103 2.01 -4.94 1.19
CA LEU A 103 2.47 -3.75 1.92
C LEU A 103 1.72 -2.50 1.47
N ASN A 104 1.54 -2.31 0.17
CA ASN A 104 0.83 -1.13 -0.28
C ASN A 104 -0.65 -1.13 0.07
N LEU A 105 -1.34 -2.25 -0.01
CA LEU A 105 -2.73 -2.33 0.47
C LEU A 105 -2.81 -1.99 1.95
N GLU A 106 -1.82 -2.42 2.75
CA GLU A 106 -1.72 -2.08 4.17
C GLU A 106 -1.53 -0.56 4.38
N LEU A 107 -0.65 0.08 3.61
CA LEU A 107 -0.36 1.52 3.67
C LEU A 107 -1.52 2.38 3.14
N GLN A 108 -2.30 1.86 2.19
CA GLN A 108 -3.47 2.53 1.60
C GLN A 108 -4.78 2.23 2.36
N GLY A 109 -4.73 1.60 3.53
CA GLY A 109 -5.91 1.32 4.32
C GLY A 109 -6.60 2.59 4.85
N LYS A 110 -7.91 2.49 5.12
CA LYS A 110 -8.65 3.52 5.85
C LYS A 110 -8.09 3.68 7.26
N ASN A 111 -8.06 4.91 7.78
CA ASN A 111 -7.59 5.24 9.14
C ASN A 111 -6.13 4.86 9.43
N ARG A 112 -5.24 4.98 8.44
CA ARG A 112 -3.79 4.80 8.63
C ARG A 112 -3.11 6.15 8.87
N TYR A 113 -2.53 6.32 10.05
CA TYR A 113 -1.67 7.45 10.38
C TYR A 113 -0.23 7.16 10.01
N ILE A 114 0.62 8.19 9.95
CA ILE A 114 2.05 8.04 9.68
C ILE A 114 2.75 7.03 10.59
N ILE A 115 2.31 6.92 11.86
CA ILE A 115 2.85 5.95 12.83
C ILE A 115 2.62 4.52 12.35
N ASP A 116 1.41 4.20 11.93
CA ASP A 116 1.08 2.87 11.39
C ASP A 116 1.94 2.57 10.15
N MET A 117 2.10 3.56 9.27
CA MET A 117 2.90 3.41 8.05
C MET A 117 4.37 3.17 8.34
N ILE A 118 4.94 3.91 9.28
CA ILE A 118 6.31 3.72 9.76
C ILE A 118 6.47 2.29 10.29
N SER A 119 5.54 1.82 11.12
CA SER A 119 5.56 0.45 11.63
C SER A 119 5.51 -0.59 10.52
N SER A 120 4.59 -0.45 9.55
CA SER A 120 4.47 -1.39 8.42
C SER A 120 5.72 -1.41 7.54
N ILE A 121 6.32 -0.24 7.26
CA ILE A 121 7.55 -0.13 6.45
C ILE A 121 8.74 -0.74 7.19
N ASN A 122 8.93 -0.42 8.47
CA ASN A 122 10.01 -0.99 9.27
C ASN A 122 9.88 -2.52 9.36
N ALA A 123 8.67 -3.03 9.58
CA ALA A 123 8.40 -4.46 9.57
C ALA A 123 8.71 -5.09 8.20
N PHE A 124 8.40 -4.40 7.10
CA PHE A 124 8.73 -4.89 5.76
C PHE A 124 10.23 -4.94 5.49
N ILE A 125 10.99 -3.93 5.93
CA ILE A 125 12.46 -3.92 5.84
C ILE A 125 13.04 -5.12 6.61
N MET A 126 12.58 -5.37 7.84
CA MET A 126 13.00 -6.55 8.62
C MET A 126 12.62 -7.88 7.94
N LYS A 127 11.44 -7.95 7.30
CA LYS A 127 11.04 -9.11 6.50
C LYS A 127 11.99 -9.33 5.32
N LEU A 128 12.41 -8.26 4.62
CA LEU A 128 13.41 -8.35 3.54
C LEU A 128 14.75 -8.91 4.05
N GLU A 129 15.25 -8.41 5.19
CA GLU A 129 16.48 -8.93 5.82
C GLU A 129 16.38 -10.44 6.11
N LEU A 130 15.25 -10.86 6.69
CA LEU A 130 14.98 -12.28 6.96
C LEU A 130 14.96 -13.09 5.66
N TRP A 131 14.23 -12.63 4.63
CA TRP A 131 14.11 -13.32 3.35
C TRP A 131 15.44 -13.42 2.61
N ILE A 132 16.29 -12.38 2.66
CA ILE A 132 17.65 -12.43 2.13
C ILE A 132 18.45 -13.54 2.82
N SER A 133 18.41 -13.59 4.15
CA SER A 133 19.11 -14.62 4.94
C SER A 133 18.61 -16.04 4.61
N GLN A 134 17.30 -16.22 4.44
CA GLN A 134 16.70 -17.50 4.11
C GLN A 134 17.02 -17.95 2.68
N ILE A 135 16.89 -17.07 1.68
CA ILE A 135 17.25 -17.38 0.28
C ILE A 135 18.71 -17.80 0.18
N ARG A 136 19.61 -17.09 0.86
CA ARG A 136 21.05 -17.43 0.92
C ARG A 136 21.32 -18.82 1.51
N LYS A 137 20.39 -19.38 2.27
CA LYS A 137 20.43 -20.73 2.86
C LYS A 137 19.55 -21.73 2.09
N GLU A 138 19.14 -21.39 0.87
CA GLU A 138 18.22 -22.20 0.04
C GLU A 138 16.86 -22.48 0.69
N ASN A 139 16.42 -21.63 1.62
CA ASN A 139 15.12 -21.70 2.25
C ASN A 139 14.15 -20.76 1.53
N PHE A 140 13.18 -21.33 0.82
CA PHE A 140 12.16 -20.61 0.03
C PHE A 140 10.76 -20.65 0.66
N THR A 141 10.65 -20.96 1.96
CA THR A 141 9.34 -21.09 2.67
C THR A 141 8.40 -19.89 2.52
N HIS A 142 8.94 -18.68 2.35
CA HIS A 142 8.15 -17.47 2.11
C HIS A 142 7.94 -17.13 0.63
N PHE A 143 8.41 -17.97 -0.30
CA PHE A 143 8.34 -17.81 -1.74
C PHE A 143 7.69 -19.05 -2.37
N PRO A 144 6.37 -19.23 -2.19
CA PRO A 144 5.67 -20.45 -2.58
C PRO A 144 5.71 -20.72 -4.08
N ASN A 145 5.70 -19.69 -4.93
CA ASN A 145 5.81 -19.90 -6.38
C ASN A 145 7.20 -20.41 -6.76
N ILE A 146 8.25 -19.91 -6.11
CA ILE A 146 9.62 -20.38 -6.33
C ILE A 146 9.76 -21.83 -5.87
N GLU A 147 9.23 -22.14 -4.67
CA GLU A 147 9.26 -23.49 -4.12
C GLU A 147 8.55 -24.48 -5.06
N ASP A 148 7.34 -24.14 -5.51
CA ASP A 148 6.59 -24.89 -6.51
C ASP A 148 7.42 -25.11 -7.80
N GLU A 149 8.05 -24.07 -8.35
CA GLU A 149 8.84 -24.20 -9.59
C GLU A 149 10.07 -25.08 -9.40
N PHE A 150 10.77 -24.99 -8.26
CA PHE A 150 11.92 -25.84 -7.97
C PHE A 150 11.56 -27.32 -7.75
N THR A 151 10.31 -27.64 -7.43
CA THR A 151 9.86 -29.05 -7.42
C THR A 151 9.64 -29.61 -8.82
N LYS A 152 9.35 -28.73 -9.80
CA LYS A 152 9.06 -29.11 -11.20
C LYS A 152 10.30 -29.15 -12.07
N GLN A 153 11.33 -28.36 -11.73
CA GLN A 153 12.54 -28.18 -12.56
C GLN A 153 13.77 -28.83 -11.91
N LEU A 154 14.54 -29.60 -12.70
CA LEU A 154 15.85 -30.12 -12.29
C LEU A 154 16.94 -29.08 -12.60
N VAL A 155 17.14 -28.12 -11.69
CA VAL A 155 18.12 -27.02 -11.88
C VAL A 155 19.06 -26.86 -10.67
N ASN A 156 20.24 -26.30 -10.92
CA ASN A 156 21.15 -25.89 -9.85
C ASN A 156 20.67 -24.56 -9.23
N LYS A 157 20.33 -24.59 -7.94
CA LYS A 157 19.76 -23.45 -7.22
C LYS A 157 20.77 -22.31 -6.96
N ASN A 158 22.08 -22.61 -6.94
CA ASN A 158 23.12 -21.66 -6.52
C ASN A 158 23.14 -20.36 -7.32
N HIS A 159 22.86 -20.43 -8.62
CA HIS A 159 22.78 -19.25 -9.48
C HIS A 159 21.64 -18.32 -9.04
N TYR A 160 20.43 -18.87 -8.84
CA TYR A 160 19.24 -18.09 -8.49
C TYR A 160 19.30 -17.53 -7.07
N VAL A 161 19.89 -18.27 -6.12
CA VAL A 161 20.06 -17.81 -4.73
C VAL A 161 20.75 -16.45 -4.68
N ASN A 162 21.88 -16.30 -5.39
CA ASN A 162 22.63 -15.06 -5.41
C ASN A 162 21.87 -13.95 -6.14
N GLU A 163 21.29 -14.24 -7.30
CA GLU A 163 20.52 -13.25 -8.08
C GLU A 163 19.32 -12.71 -7.30
N PHE A 164 18.54 -13.59 -6.68
CA PHE A 164 17.36 -13.22 -5.89
C PHE A 164 17.74 -12.45 -4.63
N ALA A 165 18.78 -12.87 -3.90
CA ALA A 165 19.27 -12.15 -2.74
C ALA A 165 19.72 -10.72 -3.11
N MET A 166 20.49 -10.56 -4.21
CA MET A 166 20.91 -9.24 -4.69
C MET A 166 19.73 -8.33 -5.06
N VAL A 167 18.65 -8.91 -5.60
CA VAL A 167 17.43 -8.16 -5.91
C VAL A 167 16.73 -7.69 -4.65
N LEU A 168 16.57 -8.57 -3.66
CA LEU A 168 15.97 -8.20 -2.38
C LEU A 168 16.81 -7.14 -1.65
N GLU A 169 18.14 -7.23 -1.70
CA GLU A 169 19.05 -6.22 -1.14
C GLU A 169 18.86 -4.86 -1.82
N LYS A 170 18.72 -4.83 -3.15
CA LYS A 170 18.42 -3.59 -3.88
C LYS A 170 17.08 -3.01 -3.43
N ILE A 171 16.03 -3.83 -3.31
CA ILE A 171 14.73 -3.37 -2.83
C ILE A 171 14.86 -2.80 -1.41
N MET A 172 15.53 -3.52 -0.51
CA MET A 172 15.75 -3.09 0.87
C MET A 172 16.50 -1.75 0.95
N ASN A 173 17.54 -1.58 0.14
CA ASN A 173 18.29 -0.32 0.07
C ASN A 173 17.43 0.82 -0.46
N GLU A 174 16.59 0.58 -1.48
CA GLU A 174 15.63 1.58 -1.97
C GLU A 174 14.62 1.98 -0.89
N PHE A 175 14.11 1.03 -0.09
CA PHE A 175 13.25 1.36 1.06
C PHE A 175 13.98 2.20 2.10
N ASN A 176 15.20 1.80 2.48
CA ASN A 176 16.01 2.55 3.46
C ASN A 176 16.33 3.97 2.99
N ASN A 177 16.60 4.16 1.70
CA ASN A 177 16.87 5.46 1.11
C ASN A 177 15.60 6.31 1.01
N ARG A 178 14.51 5.73 0.48
CA ARG A 178 13.25 6.45 0.27
C ARG A 178 12.58 6.90 1.57
N PHE A 179 12.72 6.10 2.62
CA PHE A 179 12.11 6.36 3.92
C PHE A 179 13.14 6.75 4.99
N SER A 180 14.29 7.31 4.59
CA SER A 180 15.32 7.75 5.55
C SER A 180 14.79 8.77 6.55
N ASP A 181 13.89 9.65 6.11
CA ASP A 181 13.27 10.68 6.97
C ASP A 181 12.30 10.09 7.98
N PHE A 182 11.78 8.88 7.75
CA PHE A 182 10.89 8.22 8.71
C PHE A 182 11.61 7.91 10.00
N LYS A 183 12.94 7.69 9.98
CA LYS A 183 13.74 7.52 11.20
C LYS A 183 13.63 8.74 12.14
N LYS A 184 13.66 9.94 11.57
CA LYS A 184 13.54 11.21 12.32
C LYS A 184 12.13 11.36 12.89
N ILE A 185 11.12 11.15 12.04
CA ILE A 185 9.71 11.21 12.43
C ILE A 185 9.37 10.15 13.48
N THR A 186 10.01 8.97 13.45
CA THR A 186 9.80 7.88 14.41
C THR A 186 10.11 8.33 15.85
N ILE A 187 11.17 9.12 16.05
CA ILE A 187 11.54 9.64 17.37
C ILE A 187 10.40 10.51 17.93
N LEU A 188 9.89 11.42 17.10
CA LEU A 188 8.78 12.30 17.47
C LEU A 188 7.48 11.53 17.71
N CYS A 189 7.17 10.58 16.83
CA CYS A 189 5.99 9.72 16.98
C CYS A 189 6.04 8.92 18.28
N SER A 190 7.20 8.36 18.62
CA SER A 190 7.39 7.62 19.86
C SER A 190 7.16 8.50 21.09
N PHE A 191 7.63 9.75 21.04
CA PHE A 191 7.31 10.75 22.06
C PHE A 191 5.81 11.06 22.13
N PHE A 192 5.12 11.25 21.00
CA PHE A 192 3.68 11.54 21.02
C PHE A 192 2.82 10.35 21.51
N VAL A 193 3.23 9.12 21.22
CA VAL A 193 2.55 7.91 21.71
C VAL A 193 2.81 7.72 23.21
N SER A 194 4.03 8.00 23.66
CA SER A 194 4.46 7.77 25.05
C SER A 194 5.25 8.96 25.61
N PRO A 195 4.59 10.11 25.87
CA PRO A 195 5.27 11.39 26.19
C PRO A 195 5.99 11.41 27.54
N PHE A 196 5.69 10.46 28.41
CA PHE A 196 6.28 10.36 29.74
C PHE A 196 7.46 9.38 29.83
N MET A 197 7.87 8.76 28.71
CA MET A 197 9.06 7.91 28.70
C MET A 197 10.33 8.72 28.93
N ASP A 198 11.37 8.05 29.40
CA ASP A 198 12.69 8.65 29.47
C ASP A 198 13.28 8.80 28.08
N VAL A 199 13.58 10.05 27.76
CA VAL A 199 13.99 10.51 26.44
C VAL A 199 14.99 11.63 26.62
N ASP A 200 15.94 11.71 25.69
CA ASP A 200 16.88 12.81 25.62
C ASP A 200 16.17 14.06 25.07
N ILE A 201 15.95 15.04 25.95
CA ILE A 201 15.27 16.29 25.66
C ILE A 201 16.05 17.11 24.63
N GLU A 202 17.38 17.05 24.65
CA GLU A 202 18.24 17.78 23.72
C GLU A 202 18.06 17.20 22.31
N ASN A 203 18.08 15.88 22.17
CA ASN A 203 17.84 15.20 20.90
C ASN A 203 16.41 15.43 20.37
N ILE A 204 15.38 15.22 21.19
CA ILE A 204 13.98 15.41 20.75
C ILE A 204 13.74 16.85 20.30
N SER A 205 14.17 17.84 21.10
CA SER A 205 13.98 19.25 20.74
C SER A 205 14.70 19.64 19.45
N GLU A 206 15.83 18.99 19.13
CA GLU A 206 16.52 19.16 17.86
C GLU A 206 15.66 18.65 16.69
N GLU A 207 15.06 17.48 16.83
CA GLU A 207 14.17 16.91 15.81
C GLU A 207 12.89 17.71 15.65
N PHE A 208 12.31 18.24 16.74
CA PHE A 208 11.19 19.19 16.67
C PHE A 208 11.56 20.42 15.84
N SER A 209 12.72 21.03 16.12
CA SER A 209 13.18 22.22 15.39
C SER A 209 13.40 21.93 13.90
N LYS A 210 14.02 20.80 13.56
CA LYS A 210 14.25 20.39 12.16
C LYS A 210 12.96 20.10 11.39
N ILE A 211 11.96 19.47 12.03
CA ILE A 211 10.75 18.98 11.35
C ILE A 211 9.64 20.03 11.32
N PHE A 212 9.45 20.80 12.39
CA PHE A 212 8.34 21.75 12.52
C PHE A 212 8.75 23.22 12.46
N ASP A 213 10.04 23.52 12.36
CA ASP A 213 10.59 24.89 12.37
C ASP A 213 10.21 25.67 13.64
N VAL A 214 10.37 25.01 14.80
CA VAL A 214 10.06 25.57 16.12
C VAL A 214 11.32 25.91 16.90
N ASP A 215 11.23 26.94 17.76
CA ASP A 215 12.35 27.32 18.64
C ASP A 215 12.65 26.18 19.62
N ARG A 216 13.84 25.59 19.46
CA ARG A 216 14.34 24.50 20.30
C ARG A 216 14.18 24.81 21.79
N ARG A 217 14.54 26.00 22.25
CA ARG A 217 14.49 26.38 23.67
C ARG A 217 13.06 26.35 24.21
N LYS A 218 12.09 26.82 23.42
CA LYS A 218 10.67 26.80 23.82
C LYS A 218 10.13 25.37 23.87
N SER A 219 10.48 24.54 22.88
CA SER A 219 10.08 23.13 22.86
C SER A 219 10.64 22.36 24.06
N GLN A 220 11.89 22.61 24.47
CA GLN A 220 12.52 21.99 25.64
C GLN A 220 11.75 22.30 26.92
N ILE A 221 11.37 23.57 27.13
CA ILE A 221 10.60 23.99 28.30
C ILE A 221 9.22 23.34 28.32
N GLU A 222 8.51 23.29 27.19
CA GLU A 222 7.21 22.59 27.12
C GLU A 222 7.34 21.09 27.40
N ILE A 223 8.36 20.43 26.87
CA ILE A 223 8.63 19.00 27.12
C ILE A 223 8.90 18.76 28.62
N ILE A 224 9.73 19.59 29.26
CA ILE A 224 10.02 19.48 30.70
C ILE A 224 8.75 19.69 31.53
N ASN A 225 7.94 20.69 31.18
CA ASN A 225 6.69 20.97 31.86
C ASN A 225 5.68 19.82 31.70
N LEU A 226 5.58 19.24 30.50
CA LEU A 226 4.73 18.08 30.25
C LEU A 226 5.22 16.87 31.06
N LYS A 227 6.52 16.55 31.00
CA LYS A 227 7.11 15.43 31.74
C LYS A 227 6.96 15.54 33.26
N ASN A 228 6.65 16.70 33.81
CA ASN A 228 6.42 16.91 35.24
C ASN A 228 4.95 17.19 35.60
N ASP A 229 4.04 17.18 34.63
CA ASP A 229 2.61 17.37 34.88
C ASP A 229 1.98 16.09 35.46
N ILE A 230 1.75 16.09 36.77
CA ILE A 230 1.21 14.95 37.53
C ILE A 230 -0.20 14.59 37.04
N THR A 231 -1.03 15.59 36.72
CA THR A 231 -2.42 15.36 36.30
C THR A 231 -2.48 14.67 34.94
N LEU A 232 -1.64 15.11 34.00
CA LEU A 232 -1.56 14.49 32.67
C LEU A 232 -0.94 13.09 32.74
N LYS A 233 0.04 12.85 33.63
CA LYS A 233 0.59 11.49 33.86
C LYS A 233 -0.48 10.49 34.28
N LEU A 234 -1.35 10.89 35.22
CA LEU A 234 -2.44 10.04 35.74
C LEU A 234 -3.48 9.70 34.67
N HIS A 235 -3.65 10.56 33.66
CA HIS A 235 -4.61 10.38 32.56
C HIS A 235 -3.91 10.04 31.23
N SER A 236 -2.71 9.46 31.28
CA SER A 236 -1.93 9.14 30.09
C SER A 236 -2.65 8.13 29.19
N ASN A 237 -3.24 8.63 28.12
CA ASN A 237 -3.85 7.83 27.06
C ASN A 237 -3.73 8.56 25.71
N VAL A 238 -4.11 7.87 24.62
CA VAL A 238 -4.01 8.41 23.25
C VAL A 238 -4.82 9.70 23.05
N ASN A 239 -5.89 9.90 23.82
CA ASN A 239 -6.74 11.09 23.75
C ASN A 239 -6.24 12.26 24.62
N MET A 240 -5.18 12.08 25.42
CA MET A 240 -4.66 13.13 26.30
C MET A 240 -4.39 14.43 25.54
N TRP A 241 -3.84 14.32 24.33
CA TRP A 241 -3.54 15.45 23.46
C TRP A 241 -4.76 16.32 23.11
N LYS A 242 -5.97 15.78 23.16
CA LYS A 242 -7.23 16.53 22.91
C LYS A 242 -7.65 17.40 24.09
N PHE A 243 -7.18 17.07 25.30
CA PHE A 243 -7.58 17.74 26.54
C PHE A 243 -6.48 18.64 27.11
N MET A 244 -5.32 18.72 26.45
CA MET A 244 -4.25 19.61 26.86
C MET A 244 -4.59 21.07 26.57
N SER A 245 -4.15 21.98 27.44
CA SER A 245 -4.34 23.41 27.25
C SER A 245 -3.44 23.93 26.14
N GLN A 246 -4.05 24.49 25.08
CA GLN A 246 -3.35 25.18 23.99
C GLN A 246 -2.50 26.35 24.49
N GLU A 247 -2.91 27.00 25.58
CA GLU A 247 -2.14 28.10 26.18
C GLU A 247 -0.87 27.60 26.89
N LYS A 248 -0.93 26.39 27.46
CA LYS A 248 0.19 25.81 28.25
C LYS A 248 1.19 25.05 27.38
N TYR A 249 0.73 24.39 26.31
CA TYR A 249 1.56 23.54 25.44
C TYR A 249 1.35 23.82 23.94
N PRO A 250 1.43 25.08 23.48
CA PRO A 250 1.11 25.43 22.10
C PRO A 250 2.00 24.72 21.07
N ILE A 251 3.30 24.57 21.33
CA ILE A 251 4.24 23.93 20.39
C ILE A 251 3.95 22.43 20.29
N LEU A 252 3.76 21.77 21.43
CA LEU A 252 3.54 20.33 21.46
C LEU A 252 2.21 19.95 20.81
N ILE A 253 1.14 20.73 21.05
CA ILE A 253 -0.17 20.46 20.43
C ILE A 253 -0.15 20.71 18.92
N ASP A 254 0.42 21.84 18.46
CA ASP A 254 0.54 22.13 17.02
C ASP A 254 1.35 21.04 16.31
N SER A 255 2.46 20.63 16.91
CA SER A 255 3.35 19.60 16.37
C SER A 255 2.66 18.22 16.32
N TYR A 256 1.90 17.86 17.36
CA TYR A 256 1.07 16.65 17.37
C TYR A 256 0.03 16.66 16.25
N GLN A 257 -0.68 17.78 16.07
CA GLN A 257 -1.68 17.95 15.01
C GLN A 257 -1.05 17.83 13.62
N ARG A 258 0.15 18.39 13.41
CA ARG A 258 0.90 18.23 12.16
C ARG A 258 1.26 16.77 11.88
N ILE A 259 1.71 16.01 12.89
CA ILE A 259 1.94 14.56 12.75
C ILE A 259 0.66 13.81 12.39
N LEU A 260 -0.47 14.13 13.04
CA LEU A 260 -1.77 13.52 12.70
C LEU A 260 -2.23 13.89 11.28
N SER A 261 -1.84 15.06 10.77
CA SER A 261 -2.12 15.47 9.40
C SER A 261 -1.31 14.71 8.35
N CYS A 262 -0.26 13.99 8.76
CA CYS A 262 0.46 13.06 7.89
C CYS A 262 -0.32 11.75 7.78
N PHE A 263 -1.26 11.68 6.84
CA PHE A 263 -2.05 10.47 6.54
C PHE A 263 -1.82 9.97 5.11
N GLY A 264 -2.15 8.69 4.92
CA GLY A 264 -2.12 8.00 3.64
C GLY A 264 -3.13 8.58 2.67
N SER A 265 -2.70 9.54 1.87
CA SER A 265 -3.62 10.39 1.13
C SER A 265 -4.32 9.66 -0.03
N THR A 266 -3.77 8.56 -0.55
CA THR A 266 -4.32 7.89 -1.72
C THR A 266 -5.71 7.30 -1.48
N TYR A 267 -6.02 6.74 -0.30
CA TYR A 267 -7.36 6.21 -0.05
C TYR A 267 -8.41 7.31 -0.05
N LEU A 268 -8.16 8.39 0.70
CA LEU A 268 -9.07 9.52 0.74
C LEU A 268 -9.20 10.17 -0.64
N PHE A 269 -8.11 10.32 -1.39
CA PHE A 269 -8.17 10.83 -2.76
C PHE A 269 -8.90 9.90 -3.72
N GLU A 270 -8.67 8.59 -3.70
CA GLU A 270 -9.36 7.62 -4.56
C GLU A 270 -10.84 7.49 -4.22
N THR A 271 -11.18 7.49 -2.93
CA THR A 271 -12.57 7.50 -2.44
C THR A 271 -13.25 8.80 -2.83
N SER A 272 -12.58 9.94 -2.66
CA SER A 272 -13.07 11.25 -3.10
C SER A 272 -13.30 11.29 -4.60
N PHE A 273 -12.34 10.81 -5.39
CA PHE A 273 -12.43 10.82 -6.85
C PHE A 273 -13.52 9.89 -7.36
N SER A 274 -13.66 8.70 -6.75
CA SER A 274 -14.72 7.74 -7.07
C SER A 274 -16.09 8.30 -6.73
N SER A 275 -16.24 8.91 -5.54
CA SER A 275 -17.47 9.58 -5.10
C SER A 275 -17.81 10.75 -6.02
N MET A 276 -16.84 11.60 -6.36
CA MET A 276 -17.01 12.70 -7.32
C MET A 276 -17.45 12.18 -8.68
N LYS A 277 -16.86 11.10 -9.18
CA LYS A 277 -17.23 10.50 -10.47
C LYS A 277 -18.67 9.99 -10.43
N MET A 278 -19.09 9.35 -9.34
CA MET A 278 -20.47 8.91 -9.14
C MET A 278 -21.44 10.10 -9.12
N ILE A 279 -21.16 11.11 -8.28
CA ILE A 279 -21.93 12.36 -8.15
C ILE A 279 -22.10 13.05 -9.50
N LYS A 280 -21.02 13.12 -10.30
CA LYS A 280 -21.05 13.71 -11.64
C LYS A 280 -21.77 12.85 -12.68
N SER A 281 -21.70 11.52 -12.58
CA SER A 281 -22.20 10.61 -13.62
C SER A 281 -23.71 10.39 -13.59
N GLN A 282 -24.34 10.48 -12.42
CA GLN A 282 -25.63 9.81 -12.24
C GLN A 282 -26.86 10.71 -12.49
N TYR A 283 -26.86 12.03 -12.21
CA TYR A 283 -28.13 12.78 -12.20
C TYR A 283 -28.19 14.29 -12.50
N ARG A 284 -27.17 15.02 -13.01
CA ARG A 284 -27.33 16.49 -13.13
C ARG A 284 -26.72 17.16 -14.38
N THR A 285 -27.57 17.91 -15.09
CA THR A 285 -27.20 18.88 -16.14
C THR A 285 -26.70 20.23 -15.60
N ARG A 286 -26.84 20.48 -14.28
CA ARG A 286 -26.34 21.68 -13.58
C ARG A 286 -25.80 21.30 -12.21
N LEU A 287 -24.49 21.19 -12.07
CA LEU A 287 -23.79 21.06 -10.80
C LEU A 287 -22.91 22.31 -10.66
N THR A 288 -23.13 23.13 -9.63
CA THR A 288 -22.20 24.20 -9.27
C THR A 288 -21.08 23.64 -8.40
N ASP A 289 -19.96 24.36 -8.28
CA ASP A 289 -18.84 23.94 -7.44
C ASP A 289 -19.25 23.83 -5.96
N ASP A 290 -20.12 24.73 -5.48
CA ASP A 290 -20.65 24.69 -4.12
C ASP A 290 -21.45 23.40 -3.88
N HIS A 291 -22.34 23.03 -4.80
CA HIS A 291 -23.15 21.82 -4.69
C HIS A 291 -22.27 20.56 -4.71
N LEU A 292 -21.23 20.55 -5.53
CA LEU A 292 -20.25 19.46 -5.53
C LEU A 292 -19.52 19.37 -4.18
N GLY A 293 -19.12 20.50 -3.63
CA GLY A 293 -18.48 20.60 -2.32
C GLY A 293 -19.35 19.98 -1.21
N ASP A 294 -20.64 20.32 -1.16
CA ASP A 294 -21.56 19.79 -0.16
C ASP A 294 -21.76 18.28 -0.29
N CYS A 295 -21.98 17.78 -1.52
CA CYS A 295 -22.12 16.35 -1.75
C CYS A 295 -20.84 15.57 -1.41
N MET A 296 -19.67 16.15 -1.67
CA MET A 296 -18.39 15.55 -1.33
C MET A 296 -18.17 15.48 0.18
N ARG A 297 -18.54 16.53 0.93
CA ARG A 297 -18.48 16.50 2.41
C ARG A 297 -19.32 15.37 2.98
N ILE A 298 -20.55 15.19 2.49
CA ILE A 298 -21.43 14.09 2.92
C ILE A 298 -20.82 12.73 2.55
N ALA A 299 -20.33 12.58 1.32
CA ALA A 299 -19.83 11.29 0.83
C ALA A 299 -18.53 10.81 1.50
N ILE A 300 -17.69 11.74 1.98
CA ILE A 300 -16.35 11.43 2.50
C ILE A 300 -16.28 11.52 4.03
N SER A 301 -17.18 12.28 4.67
CA SER A 301 -17.16 12.39 6.13
C SER A 301 -17.60 11.09 6.81
N LEU A 302 -17.07 10.86 8.02
CA LEU A 302 -17.55 9.83 8.94
C LEU A 302 -18.69 10.36 9.83
N TYR A 303 -19.12 11.59 9.61
CA TYR A 303 -20.20 12.20 10.38
C TYR A 303 -21.51 11.60 9.91
N GLU A 304 -22.21 10.92 10.81
CA GLU A 304 -23.59 10.53 10.61
C GLU A 304 -24.47 11.72 10.99
N PRO A 305 -25.17 12.35 10.02
CA PRO A 305 -26.13 13.39 10.33
C PRO A 305 -27.23 12.83 11.23
N GLU A 306 -27.71 13.64 12.18
CA GLU A 306 -28.88 13.31 12.98
C GLU A 306 -30.14 13.45 12.13
N PHE A 307 -30.37 12.47 11.25
CA PHE A 307 -31.43 12.49 10.24
C PHE A 307 -32.83 12.70 10.83
N GLU A 308 -33.06 12.19 12.04
CA GLU A 308 -34.33 12.31 12.75
C GLU A 308 -34.64 13.77 13.12
N ILE A 309 -33.62 14.52 13.57
CA ILE A 309 -33.76 15.94 13.91
C ILE A 309 -34.00 16.74 12.62
N ILE A 310 -33.18 16.51 11.59
CA ILE A 310 -33.32 17.20 10.30
C ILE A 310 -34.70 16.94 9.68
N ALA A 311 -35.19 15.70 9.74
CA ALA A 311 -36.51 15.34 9.23
C ALA A 311 -37.65 15.99 10.03
N SER A 312 -37.47 16.17 11.35
CA SER A 312 -38.46 16.84 12.19
C SER A 312 -38.56 18.35 11.93
N GLU A 313 -37.48 18.98 11.48
CA GLU A 313 -37.42 20.40 11.14
C GLU A 313 -37.86 20.70 9.70
N LEU A 314 -37.92 19.69 8.83
CA LEU A 314 -38.36 19.84 7.45
C LEU A 314 -39.89 19.98 7.38
N GLN A 315 -40.34 21.16 6.96
CA GLN A 315 -41.76 21.44 6.75
C GLN A 315 -42.29 20.55 5.61
N CYS A 316 -43.10 19.55 5.94
CA CYS A 316 -43.73 18.68 4.95
C CYS A 316 -44.60 19.50 4.00
N GLN A 317 -44.18 19.61 2.74
CA GLN A 317 -45.06 20.12 1.69
C GLN A 317 -46.14 19.07 1.43
N LYS A 318 -47.32 19.29 2.01
CA LYS A 318 -48.51 18.54 1.62
C LYS A 318 -48.83 18.94 0.18
N SER A 319 -48.77 17.97 -0.72
CA SER A 319 -49.30 18.08 -2.07
C SER A 319 -50.77 18.50 -1.99
N HIS A 320 -51.13 19.59 -2.68
CA HIS A 320 -52.50 20.05 -2.82
C HIS A 320 -53.38 19.06 -3.59
#